data_AF-A0AAE0B0H6-F1
#
_entry.id   AF-A0AAE0B0H6-F1
#
_cell.length_a   1.000
_cell.length_b   1.000
_cell.length_c   1.000
_cell.angle_alpha   90.00
_cell.angle_beta   90.00
_cell.angle_gamma   90.00
#
_symmetry.space_group_name_H-M   'P 1'
#
loop_
_entity.id
_entity.type
_entity.pdbx_description
1 polymer ?
#
loop_
_entity_poly.entity_id
_entity_poly.type
_entity_poly.pdbx_seq_one_letter_code
_entity_poly.pdbx_strand_id
1 'polypeptide(L)'
;MNFTLARYVLQFGVSVEIASMKSNHNYFLLSSKNRKLTTTAIPVCQMSGEEVLVVVGGGAAGVYGAIRAKTIAPKLNVIVIEKGKPLSKVKISGGGRCNVTNGHCVDNKILAERYPRGYREFRGSFFDVHGPMDTSHGFLIMGWN
;
A
#
# COMPACT_ATOMS: atom_id res chain seq x y z
N MET A 1 -9.76 -31.97 -0.01
CA MET A 1 -10.81 -31.22 -0.72
C MET A 1 -10.17 -29.95 -1.26
N ASN A 2 -9.75 -29.99 -2.53
CA ASN A 2 -9.10 -28.87 -3.22
C ASN A 2 -10.17 -28.00 -3.87
N PHE A 3 -10.32 -26.76 -3.42
CA PHE A 3 -11.13 -25.75 -4.10
C PHE A 3 -10.25 -24.92 -5.02
N THR A 4 -10.02 -25.44 -6.24
CA THR A 4 -9.43 -24.67 -7.33
C THR A 4 -10.51 -23.77 -7.93
N LEU A 5 -10.71 -22.59 -7.35
CA LEU A 5 -11.63 -21.59 -7.92
C LEU A 5 -10.93 -20.92 -9.11
N ALA A 6 -11.46 -21.12 -10.32
CA ALA A 6 -11.01 -20.43 -11.51
C ALA A 6 -11.13 -18.90 -11.30
N ARG A 7 -9.99 -18.21 -11.26
CA ARG A 7 -9.96 -16.74 -11.24
C ARG A 7 -10.35 -16.23 -12.62
N TYR A 8 -11.59 -15.80 -12.77
CA TYR A 8 -11.99 -14.97 -13.90
C TYR A 8 -11.36 -13.58 -13.74
N VAL A 9 -10.27 -13.32 -14.46
CA VAL A 9 -9.72 -11.97 -14.61
C VAL A 9 -10.34 -11.37 -15.85
N LEU A 10 -11.32 -10.48 -15.66
CA LEU A 10 -11.83 -9.61 -16.72
C LEU A 10 -10.76 -8.55 -17.01
N GLN A 11 -9.95 -8.75 -18.06
CA GLN A 11 -9.15 -7.66 -18.60
C GLN A 11 -9.99 -6.83 -19.58
N PHE A 12 -10.21 -5.56 -19.23
CA PHE A 12 -10.59 -4.55 -20.22
C PHE A 12 -9.35 -4.17 -21.02
N GLY A 13 -9.18 -4.78 -22.19
CA GLY A 13 -8.18 -4.34 -23.15
C GLY A 13 -8.56 -2.96 -23.68
N VAL A 14 -7.77 -1.95 -23.34
CA VAL A 14 -7.73 -0.67 -24.04
C VAL A 14 -6.54 -0.76 -25.00
N SER A 15 -6.79 -0.76 -26.30
CA SER A 15 -5.73 -0.56 -27.29
C SER A 15 -5.24 0.88 -27.14
N VAL A 16 -4.02 1.05 -26.63
CA VAL A 16 -3.32 2.33 -26.58
C VAL A 16 -2.39 2.37 -27.79
N GLU A 17 -2.73 3.17 -28.81
CA GLU A 17 -1.73 3.61 -29.79
C GLU A 17 -0.79 4.60 -29.08
N ILE A 18 0.50 4.27 -29.01
CA ILE A 18 1.53 5.16 -28.48
C ILE A 18 1.87 6.16 -29.58
N ALA A 19 1.20 7.31 -29.57
CA ALA A 19 1.71 8.48 -30.25
C ALA A 19 2.83 9.09 -29.38
N SER A 20 4.08 8.91 -29.82
CA SER A 20 5.26 9.52 -29.20
C SER A 20 5.22 11.04 -29.34
N MET A 21 5.06 11.77 -28.23
CA MET A 21 5.48 13.18 -28.13
C MET A 21 6.28 13.45 -26.86
N LYS A 22 7.44 14.07 -27.05
CA LYS A 22 8.37 14.54 -26.01
C LYS A 22 7.73 15.66 -25.18
N SER A 23 7.45 15.44 -23.90
CA SER A 23 7.40 16.46 -22.82
C SER A 23 6.93 15.85 -21.49
N ASN A 24 7.49 16.34 -20.37
CA ASN A 24 7.51 15.73 -19.02
C ASN A 24 6.26 15.91 -18.14
N HIS A 25 5.04 15.89 -18.68
CA HIS A 25 3.83 15.92 -17.83
C HIS A 25 2.72 15.02 -18.37
N ASN A 26 2.41 13.95 -17.63
CA ASN A 26 1.34 13.02 -17.96
C ASN A 26 0.15 13.21 -17.01
N TYR A 27 -0.91 13.85 -17.51
CA TYR A 27 -2.27 13.69 -17.01
C TYR A 27 -3.04 12.86 -18.04
N PHE A 28 -3.78 11.85 -17.58
CA PHE A 28 -4.50 10.92 -18.46
C PHE A 28 -6.01 11.16 -18.34
N LEU A 29 -6.66 11.58 -19.43
CA LEU A 29 -8.11 11.65 -19.56
C LEU A 29 -8.58 10.45 -20.40
N LEU A 30 -9.46 9.60 -19.84
CA LEU A 30 -9.99 8.41 -20.52
C LEU A 30 -11.45 8.64 -20.92
N SER A 31 -11.75 8.48 -22.22
CA SER A 31 -13.11 8.45 -22.78
C SER A 31 -13.42 7.03 -23.28
N SER A 32 -14.59 6.52 -22.89
CA SER A 32 -15.01 5.12 -23.05
C SER A 32 -15.92 4.95 -24.26
N LYS A 33 -15.56 4.08 -25.23
CA LYS A 33 -16.53 3.43 -26.12
C LYS A 33 -16.00 2.14 -26.77
N ASN A 34 -16.73 1.05 -26.48
CA ASN A 34 -16.98 -0.19 -27.23
C ASN A 34 -15.95 -1.35 -27.22
N ARG A 35 -16.48 -2.53 -26.83
CA ARG A 35 -15.79 -3.79 -26.53
C ARG A 35 -16.07 -4.84 -27.63
N LYS A 36 -15.07 -5.64 -28.02
CA LYS A 36 -15.22 -6.94 -28.70
C LYS A 36 -14.22 -7.93 -28.09
N LEU A 37 -14.67 -9.15 -27.80
CA LEU A 37 -13.91 -10.18 -27.08
C LEU A 37 -13.56 -11.33 -28.03
N THR A 38 -12.28 -11.70 -28.08
CA THR A 38 -11.77 -12.88 -28.81
C THR A 38 -10.83 -13.64 -27.88
N THR A 39 -11.02 -14.96 -27.75
CA THR A 39 -10.17 -15.85 -26.94
C THR A 39 -9.02 -16.39 -27.79
N THR A 40 -7.79 -15.99 -27.46
CA THR A 40 -6.57 -16.67 -27.89
C THR A 40 -5.82 -17.15 -26.65
N ALA A 41 -5.46 -18.43 -26.62
CA ALA A 41 -4.62 -19.00 -25.58
C ALA A 41 -3.17 -18.55 -25.83
N ILE A 42 -2.58 -17.83 -24.86
CA ILE A 42 -1.21 -17.36 -24.93
C ILE A 42 -0.31 -18.41 -24.25
N PRO A 43 0.72 -18.94 -24.91
CA PRO A 43 1.74 -19.76 -24.26
C PRO A 43 2.51 -18.89 -23.25
N VAL A 44 2.67 -19.38 -22.02
CA VAL A 44 3.40 -18.69 -20.95
C VAL A 44 4.89 -18.66 -21.30
N CYS A 45 5.29 -17.63 -22.03
CA CYS A 45 6.68 -17.24 -22.19
C CYS A 45 7.03 -16.33 -20.99
N GLN A 46 8.02 -16.74 -20.20
CA GLN A 46 8.48 -16.02 -19.02
C GLN A 46 8.90 -14.60 -19.38
N MET A 47 8.10 -13.61 -18.99
CA MET A 47 8.53 -12.23 -18.94
C MET A 47 9.18 -11.99 -17.59
N SER A 48 10.47 -11.68 -17.57
CA SER A 48 11.14 -11.05 -16.43
C SER A 48 10.62 -9.62 -16.29
N GLY A 49 9.34 -9.48 -15.92
CA GLY A 49 8.76 -8.22 -15.52
C GLY A 49 9.15 -7.97 -14.07
N GLU A 50 9.83 -6.87 -13.79
CA GLU A 50 10.08 -6.48 -12.41
C GLU A 50 8.73 -6.31 -11.70
N GLU A 51 8.50 -7.06 -10.62
CA GLU A 51 7.26 -6.98 -9.86
C GLU A 51 7.10 -5.58 -9.25
N VAL A 52 5.93 -4.98 -9.45
CA VAL A 52 5.60 -3.65 -8.93
C VAL A 52 4.49 -3.75 -7.89
N LEU A 53 4.80 -3.31 -6.67
CA LEU A 53 3.82 -3.09 -5.61
C LEU A 53 3.26 -1.67 -5.71
N VAL A 54 1.95 -1.57 -5.96
CA VAL A 54 1.23 -0.29 -5.96
C VAL A 54 0.49 -0.12 -4.65
N VAL A 55 0.81 0.94 -3.92
CA VAL A 55 0.16 1.33 -2.67
C VAL A 55 -0.77 2.50 -2.96
N VAL A 56 -2.06 2.33 -2.70
CA VAL A 56 -3.07 3.38 -2.87
C VAL A 56 -3.35 4.04 -1.53
N GLY A 57 -2.95 5.30 -1.40
CA GLY A 57 -3.05 6.12 -0.19
C GLY A 57 -1.68 6.47 0.39
N GLY A 58 -1.35 7.75 0.40
CA GLY A 58 -0.13 8.34 0.98
C GLY A 58 -0.31 8.78 2.44
N GLY A 59 -1.13 8.06 3.21
CA GLY A 59 -1.28 8.26 4.66
C GLY A 59 -0.23 7.50 5.47
N ALA A 60 -0.32 7.54 6.80
CA ALA A 60 0.61 6.83 7.69
C ALA A 60 0.75 5.33 7.34
N ALA A 61 -0.38 4.63 7.19
CA ALA A 61 -0.39 3.20 6.89
C ALA A 61 0.24 2.87 5.51
N GLY A 62 -0.09 3.65 4.48
CA GLY A 62 0.40 3.39 3.12
C GLY A 62 1.89 3.70 2.97
N VAL A 63 2.36 4.83 3.51
CA VAL A 63 3.79 5.18 3.49
C VAL A 63 4.60 4.19 4.32
N TYR A 64 4.12 3.82 5.51
CA TYR A 64 4.79 2.82 6.35
C TYR A 64 4.85 1.46 5.65
N GLY A 65 3.75 0.98 5.08
CA GLY A 65 3.71 -0.27 4.34
C GLY A 65 4.65 -0.29 3.14
N ALA A 66 4.72 0.82 2.40
CA ALA A 66 5.64 0.97 1.28
C ALA A 66 7.11 0.90 1.71
N ILE A 67 7.48 1.61 2.78
CA ILE A 67 8.83 1.56 3.37
C ILE A 67 9.14 0.13 3.81
N ARG A 68 8.25 -0.50 4.59
CA ARG A 68 8.46 -1.86 5.09
C ARG A 68 8.64 -2.88 3.96
N ALA A 69 7.83 -2.78 2.90
CA ALA A 69 7.95 -3.63 1.74
C ALA A 69 9.32 -3.48 1.05
N LYS A 70 9.80 -2.24 0.88
CA LYS A 70 11.11 -1.95 0.30
C LYS A 70 12.27 -2.39 1.21
N THR A 71 12.09 -2.30 2.54
CA THR A 71 13.08 -2.80 3.51
C THR A 71 13.22 -4.32 3.46
N ILE A 72 12.11 -5.06 3.37
CA ILE A 72 12.12 -6.53 3.28
C ILE A 72 12.61 -7.00 1.90
N ALA A 73 12.17 -6.32 0.84
CA ALA A 73 12.52 -6.65 -0.55
C ALA A 73 13.13 -5.42 -1.25
N PRO A 74 14.45 -5.19 -1.12
CA PRO A 74 15.12 -4.01 -1.68
C PRO A 74 14.97 -3.86 -3.20
N LYS A 75 14.82 -4.98 -3.91
CA LYS A 75 14.64 -5.02 -5.37
C LYS A 75 13.19 -4.81 -5.82
N LEU A 76 12.22 -4.82 -4.90
CA LEU A 76 10.81 -4.62 -5.24
C LEU A 76 10.58 -3.17 -5.70
N ASN A 77 9.94 -2.99 -6.85
CA ASN A 77 9.51 -1.66 -7.28
C ASN A 77 8.25 -1.28 -6.51
N VAL A 78 8.27 -0.15 -5.81
CA VAL A 78 7.15 0.31 -4.97
C VAL A 78 6.72 1.68 -5.43
N ILE A 79 5.43 1.83 -5.73
CA ILE A 79 4.82 3.10 -6.14
C ILE A 79 3.70 3.43 -5.15
N VAL A 80 3.74 4.62 -4.57
CA VAL A 80 2.67 5.13 -3.70
C VAL A 80 1.87 6.18 -4.46
N ILE A 81 0.56 5.99 -4.55
CA ILE A 81 -0.37 6.90 -5.24
C ILE A 81 -1.24 7.59 -4.19
N GLU A 82 -1.26 8.92 -4.20
CA GLU A 82 -2.07 9.74 -3.31
C GLU A 82 -2.79 10.82 -4.10
N LYS A 83 -4.06 11.07 -3.78
CA LYS A 83 -4.87 12.10 -4.44
C LYS A 83 -4.43 13.51 -4.05
N GLY A 84 -4.06 13.71 -2.79
CA GLY A 84 -3.70 15.01 -2.24
C GLY A 84 -2.22 15.15 -1.89
N LYS A 85 -1.93 15.97 -0.87
CA LYS A 85 -0.58 16.05 -0.29
C LYS A 85 -0.36 14.82 0.62
N PRO A 86 0.69 14.02 0.40
CA PRO A 86 0.99 12.87 1.24
C PRO A 86 1.23 13.32 2.69
N LEU A 87 0.87 12.45 3.64
CA LEU A 87 1.02 12.67 5.08
C LEU A 87 0.36 13.95 5.64
N SER A 88 -0.54 14.58 4.88
CA SER A 88 -1.22 15.82 5.29
C SER A 88 -1.95 15.70 6.63
N LYS A 89 -2.66 14.59 6.88
CA LYS A 89 -3.29 14.31 8.18
C LYS A 89 -2.29 14.02 9.31
N VAL A 90 -1.15 13.40 8.99
CA VAL A 90 -0.09 13.11 9.96
C VAL A 90 0.53 14.42 10.44
N LYS A 91 0.84 15.32 9.51
CA LYS A 91 1.41 16.66 9.77
C LYS A 91 0.58 17.48 10.77
N ILE A 92 -0.75 17.42 10.69
CA ILE A 92 -1.63 18.18 11.58
C ILE A 92 -2.03 17.42 12.85
N SER A 93 -1.70 16.14 12.97
CA SER A 93 -2.06 15.33 14.14
C SER A 93 -1.32 15.80 15.40
N GLY A 94 -1.89 15.54 16.58
CA GLY A 94 -1.30 15.97 17.87
C GLY A 94 -1.16 17.49 18.03
N GLY A 95 -1.93 18.28 17.27
CA GLY A 95 -1.80 19.74 17.22
C GLY A 95 -0.57 20.21 16.45
N GLY A 96 -0.13 19.46 15.43
CA GLY A 96 1.06 19.77 14.62
C GLY A 96 2.35 19.09 15.07
N ARG A 97 2.32 18.35 16.19
CA ARG A 97 3.48 17.64 16.76
C ARG A 97 3.63 16.19 16.28
N CYS A 98 2.60 15.66 15.62
CA CYS A 98 2.46 14.24 15.29
C CYS A 98 2.30 13.34 16.54
N ASN A 99 1.09 12.83 16.78
CA ASN A 99 0.90 11.80 17.82
C ASN A 99 1.20 10.42 17.21
N VAL A 100 2.48 10.03 17.22
CA VAL A 100 2.99 8.86 16.48
C VAL A 100 2.46 7.54 17.03
N THR A 101 2.47 7.36 18.36
CA THR A 101 2.08 6.10 18.99
C THR A 101 1.76 6.29 20.47
N ASN A 102 0.96 5.38 21.05
CA ASN A 102 0.69 5.32 22.49
C ASN A 102 1.74 4.44 23.20
N GLY A 103 3.02 4.77 23.02
CA GLY A 103 4.19 3.94 23.36
C GLY A 103 4.35 3.53 24.83
N HIS A 104 3.57 4.09 25.76
CA HIS A 104 3.57 3.66 27.16
C HIS A 104 2.75 2.39 27.41
N CYS A 105 1.96 1.93 26.44
CA CYS A 105 1.10 0.76 26.58
C CYS A 105 1.76 -0.48 25.96
N VAL A 106 2.56 -1.20 26.76
CA VAL A 106 3.26 -2.41 26.31
C VAL A 106 2.32 -3.60 26.19
N ASP A 107 1.25 -3.63 26.99
CA ASP A 107 0.24 -4.70 26.91
C ASP A 107 -0.76 -4.42 25.78
N ASN A 108 -0.71 -5.25 24.73
CA ASN A 108 -1.65 -5.21 23.61
C ASN A 108 -3.11 -5.33 24.06
N LYS A 109 -3.40 -6.02 25.17
CA LYS A 109 -4.77 -6.14 25.72
C LYS A 109 -5.27 -4.80 26.25
N ILE A 110 -4.45 -4.09 27.03
CA ILE A 110 -4.79 -2.76 27.56
C ILE A 110 -4.90 -1.76 26.41
N LEU A 111 -4.06 -1.88 25.38
CA LEU A 111 -4.16 -1.04 24.19
C LEU A 111 -5.49 -1.27 23.46
N ALA A 112 -5.88 -2.54 23.25
CA ALA A 112 -7.11 -2.90 22.56
C ALA A 112 -8.37 -2.33 23.25
N GLU A 113 -8.38 -2.27 24.58
CA GLU A 113 -9.50 -1.68 25.35
C GLU A 113 -9.76 -0.21 25.01
N ARG A 114 -8.72 0.53 24.61
CA ARG A 114 -8.84 1.94 24.17
C ARG A 114 -9.39 2.08 22.75
N TYR A 115 -9.51 0.98 22.01
CA TYR A 115 -10.03 0.95 20.64
C TYR A 115 -11.19 -0.06 20.49
N PRO A 116 -12.39 0.22 21.04
CA PRO A 116 -13.50 -0.73 21.06
C PRO A 116 -13.91 -1.26 19.68
N ARG A 117 -13.83 -0.42 18.65
CA ARG A 117 -14.13 -0.80 17.26
C ARG A 117 -13.06 -1.67 16.60
N GLY A 118 -11.83 -1.62 17.11
CA GLY A 118 -10.69 -2.40 16.63
C GLY A 118 -10.23 -3.47 17.63
N TYR A 119 -11.03 -3.73 18.68
CA TYR A 119 -10.58 -4.51 19.84
C TYR A 119 -10.07 -5.90 19.43
N ARG A 120 -10.75 -6.55 18.49
CA ARG A 120 -10.39 -7.89 18.01
C ARG A 120 -9.12 -7.87 17.18
N GLU A 121 -8.96 -6.85 16.36
CA GLU A 121 -7.81 -6.63 15.48
C GLU A 121 -6.56 -6.31 16.32
N PHE A 122 -6.70 -5.50 17.37
CA PHE A 122 -5.63 -5.16 18.31
C PHE A 122 -5.22 -6.32 19.22
N ARG A 123 -6.09 -7.30 19.43
CA ARG A 123 -5.78 -8.54 20.17
C ARG A 123 -5.24 -9.66 19.28
N GLY A 124 -5.25 -9.48 17.96
CA GLY A 124 -4.80 -10.46 16.98
C GLY A 124 -3.29 -10.44 16.77
N SER A 125 -2.80 -11.38 15.95
CA SER A 125 -1.37 -11.61 15.71
C SER A 125 -0.62 -10.47 15.03
N PHE A 126 -1.31 -9.43 14.55
CA PHE A 126 -0.66 -8.26 13.94
C PHE A 126 0.30 -7.56 14.90
N PHE A 127 -0.09 -7.46 16.17
CA PHE A 127 0.71 -6.80 17.21
C PHE A 127 1.79 -7.68 17.82
N ASP A 128 1.83 -8.97 17.47
CA ASP A 128 2.96 -9.86 17.77
C ASP A 128 4.12 -9.62 16.77
N VAL A 129 3.80 -9.15 15.56
CA VAL A 129 4.78 -8.88 14.49
C VAL A 129 5.24 -7.42 14.48
N HIS A 130 4.34 -6.48 14.78
CA HIS A 130 4.67 -5.06 14.88
C HIS A 130 3.75 -4.32 15.86
N GLY A 131 4.31 -3.89 16.99
CA GLY A 131 3.61 -3.18 18.05
C GLY A 131 3.98 -1.69 18.21
N PRO A 132 3.41 -1.02 19.22
CA PRO A 132 3.70 0.39 19.53
C PRO A 132 5.19 0.65 19.81
N MET A 133 5.87 -0.29 20.46
CA MET A 133 7.29 -0.19 20.80
C MET A 133 8.18 -0.27 19.55
N ASP A 134 7.84 -1.15 18.61
CA ASP A 134 8.56 -1.27 17.34
C ASP A 134 8.42 0.00 16.50
N THR A 135 7.24 0.64 16.57
CA THR A 135 7.03 1.96 15.95
C THR A 135 7.98 2.99 16.55
N SER A 136 7.98 3.16 17.88
CA SER A 136 8.89 4.10 18.57
C SER A 136 10.35 3.83 18.24
N HIS A 137 10.76 2.55 18.26
CA HIS A 137 12.13 2.15 17.95
C HIS A 137 12.53 2.47 16.50
N GLY A 138 11.62 2.26 15.54
CA GLY A 138 11.86 2.60 14.14
C GLY A 138 12.12 4.09 13.92
N PHE A 139 11.39 4.96 14.62
CA PHE A 139 11.63 6.42 14.56
C PHE A 139 12.99 6.80 15.17
N LEU A 140 13.37 6.19 16.29
CA LEU A 140 14.69 6.39 16.91
C LEU A 140 15.83 5.99 15.98
N ILE A 141 15.73 4.84 15.30
CA ILE A 141 16.73 4.40 14.30
C ILE A 141 16.87 5.42 13.18
N MET A 142 15.77 6.03 12.76
CA MET A 142 15.77 7.04 11.70
C MET A 142 16.27 8.42 12.19
N GLY A 143 16.63 8.58 13.47
CA GLY A 143 17.14 9.82 14.04
C GLY A 143 16.07 10.85 14.37
N TRP A 144 14.82 10.42 14.57
CA TRP A 144 13.71 11.29 14.98
C TRP A 144 13.61 11.28 16.52
N ASN A 145 13.61 12.47 17.13
CA ASN A 145 13.55 12.67 18.58
C ASN A 145 12.36 13.56 18.95
#